data_AF-A0A367JR34-F1
#
_entry.id   AF-A0A367JR34-F1
#
_cell.length_a   1.000
_cell.length_b   1.000
_cell.length_c   1.000
_cell.angle_alpha   90.00
_cell.angle_beta   90.00
_cell.angle_gamma   90.00
#
_symmetry.space_group_name_H-M   'P 1'
#
loop_
_entity.id
_entity.type
_entity.pdbx_description
1 polymer ?
#
loop_
_entity_poly.entity_id
_entity_poly.type
_entity_poly.pdbx_seq_one_letter_code
_entity_poly.pdbx_strand_id
1 'polypeptide(L)'
;MSGQKLTVTYCDEYEVWPFVADDLSARLPLRNLKWQPSSQRAECLIPTLEVDLKRFTPDSSPLPLLTTTQTIYLNLYFVTCEDNEVYKTRIRKSIKNWLELIQSKKNQEWLIVYVAEADTKRSNNYLGLKSSVFDKIRTDYNPPKQDSFDMQVLQIQEDTRRLDMQRHMPGWNYCTFFILKEGLAQAFEIMTLYEDALIQYDELEASFFQVLKDKALAWFGHFGGTDPGDDSGNILDFKRKNYRDMINKNMISVFDFRCYLFARQCRMLLKMHKVIDVTIRAQLFITNFIPSIRENEENLPVNFVESWVFSACMNVVNECESLSEQVISQQTELSVPYNALDKIGIRCKHLPVTDPFSIYINHNVNEKVAEEQANKGITNTKLIEAIQAIDAFDKTYMGLSTRAIKSYDASLRSRAALNVHGDIAALKYIRGKYEEAVRIYESMIWRYGEQEWSSIENSLLIKCADSQKRLGKNSQYVESLLALLRNATFLSADDSIFYTDELINHVGKLDKEIKRPFSPIFSVHVSCVIDDPNTVDTTSVEVCIDNHLPKKICYDTISLRLVGNDPEQISFTIHNKDLVPGKNVFLLTSE
;
A
#
# COMPACT_ATOMS: atom_id res chain seq x y z
N MET A 1 -18.02 -34.96 5.15
CA MET A 1 -17.89 -34.56 3.74
C MET A 1 -17.38 -35.78 2.98
N SER A 2 -18.16 -36.31 2.04
CA SER A 2 -17.79 -37.48 1.23
C SER A 2 -16.48 -37.18 0.50
N GLY A 3 -15.42 -37.94 0.78
CA GLY A 3 -14.15 -37.81 0.07
C GLY A 3 -14.37 -37.97 -1.44
N GLN A 4 -13.85 -37.04 -2.23
CA GLN A 4 -13.79 -37.21 -3.68
C GLN A 4 -12.89 -38.41 -3.98
N LYS A 5 -13.46 -39.47 -4.57
CA LYS A 5 -12.69 -40.64 -5.02
C LYS A 5 -12.12 -40.37 -6.39
N LEU A 6 -10.81 -40.55 -6.54
CA LEU A 6 -10.14 -40.44 -7.84
C LEU A 6 -10.48 -41.69 -8.67
N THR A 7 -11.03 -41.53 -9.87
CA THR A 7 -11.31 -42.69 -10.74
C THR A 7 -10.10 -42.95 -11.64
N VAL A 8 -9.58 -44.17 -11.59
CA VAL A 8 -8.51 -44.68 -12.46
C VAL A 8 -9.10 -45.78 -13.32
N THR A 9 -8.94 -45.66 -14.63
CA THR A 9 -9.42 -46.65 -15.59
C THR A 9 -8.29 -47.57 -16.02
N TYR A 10 -8.58 -48.83 -16.33
CA TYR A 10 -7.60 -49.75 -16.90
C TYR A 10 -8.10 -50.43 -18.18
N CYS A 11 -7.24 -50.49 -19.18
CA CYS A 11 -7.43 -51.24 -20.41
C CYS A 11 -6.52 -52.47 -20.34
N ASP A 12 -7.13 -53.65 -20.49
CA ASP A 12 -6.44 -54.93 -20.52
C ASP A 12 -6.95 -55.73 -21.71
N GLU A 13 -6.13 -55.77 -22.76
CA GLU A 13 -6.36 -56.53 -23.99
C GLU A 13 -5.63 -57.89 -23.97
N TYR A 14 -4.86 -58.17 -22.91
CA TYR A 14 -3.94 -59.30 -22.83
C TYR A 14 -4.17 -60.19 -21.59
N GLU A 15 -5.30 -60.00 -20.90
CA GLU A 15 -5.72 -60.76 -19.71
C GLU A 15 -4.71 -60.73 -18.55
N VAL A 16 -4.00 -59.61 -18.40
CA VAL A 16 -2.98 -59.41 -17.36
C VAL A 16 -3.61 -58.96 -16.04
N TRP A 17 -4.76 -58.30 -16.07
CA TRP A 17 -5.40 -57.70 -14.90
C TRP A 17 -5.67 -58.67 -13.75
N PRO A 18 -6.16 -59.91 -13.95
CA PRO A 18 -6.41 -60.86 -12.86
C PRO A 18 -5.18 -61.17 -12.01
N PHE A 19 -3.97 -61.09 -12.58
CA PHE A 19 -2.72 -61.37 -11.88
C PHE A 19 -2.21 -60.17 -11.05
N VAL A 20 -2.66 -58.96 -11.36
CA VAL A 20 -2.18 -57.72 -10.73
C VAL A 20 -3.26 -57.08 -9.83
N ALA A 21 -4.54 -57.41 -10.06
CA ALA A 21 -5.67 -56.80 -9.39
C ALA A 21 -5.62 -56.94 -7.87
N ASP A 22 -5.37 -58.15 -7.35
CA ASP A 22 -5.33 -58.41 -5.90
C ASP A 22 -4.21 -57.62 -5.21
N ASP A 23 -3.02 -57.59 -5.82
CA ASP A 23 -1.86 -56.86 -5.33
C ASP A 23 -2.06 -55.34 -5.38
N LEU A 24 -2.73 -54.83 -6.41
CA LEU A 24 -3.03 -53.41 -6.57
C LEU A 24 -4.12 -52.96 -5.59
N SER A 25 -5.18 -53.74 -5.45
CA SER A 25 -6.28 -53.47 -4.51
C SER A 25 -5.84 -53.55 -3.05
N ALA A 26 -4.92 -54.47 -2.70
CA ALA A 26 -4.37 -54.56 -1.35
C ALA A 26 -3.57 -53.31 -0.92
N ARG A 27 -3.10 -52.50 -1.89
CA ARG A 27 -2.34 -51.26 -1.64
C ARG A 27 -3.22 -50.01 -1.58
N LEU A 28 -4.54 -50.14 -1.78
CA LEU A 28 -5.51 -49.06 -1.68
C LEU A 28 -6.22 -49.07 -0.31
N PRO A 29 -6.55 -47.90 0.26
CA PRO A 29 -6.25 -46.55 -0.24
C PRO A 29 -4.76 -46.21 -0.06
N LEU A 30 -4.23 -45.39 -0.96
CA LEU A 30 -2.84 -44.95 -0.87
C LEU A 30 -2.66 -44.06 0.36
N ARG A 31 -1.77 -44.44 1.29
CA ARG A 31 -1.52 -43.70 2.53
C ARG A 31 -0.15 -43.06 2.52
N ASN A 32 -0.03 -41.91 3.19
CA ASN A 32 1.24 -41.19 3.37
C ASN A 32 1.99 -40.88 2.06
N LEU A 33 1.28 -40.44 1.03
CA LEU A 33 1.92 -40.09 -0.23
C LEU A 33 2.70 -38.80 -0.05
N LYS A 34 3.97 -38.84 -0.43
CA LYS A 34 4.82 -37.65 -0.57
C LYS A 34 4.71 -37.18 -2.01
N TRP A 35 3.99 -36.10 -2.24
CA TRP A 35 3.96 -35.43 -3.53
C TRP A 35 5.11 -34.42 -3.58
N GLN A 36 6.07 -34.70 -4.46
CA GLN A 36 7.19 -33.81 -4.74
C GLN A 36 6.97 -33.22 -6.15
N PRO A 37 6.70 -31.90 -6.26
CA PRO A 37 6.65 -31.23 -7.55
C PRO A 37 8.00 -31.35 -8.28
N SER A 38 7.98 -31.42 -9.61
CA SER A 38 9.19 -31.51 -10.46
C SER A 38 10.11 -30.29 -10.36
N SER A 39 9.62 -29.16 -9.83
CA SER A 39 10.44 -28.02 -9.41
C SER A 39 10.88 -28.22 -7.95
N GLN A 40 12.19 -28.18 -7.69
CA GLN A 40 12.83 -28.50 -6.41
C GLN A 40 12.29 -27.68 -5.20
N ARG A 41 11.12 -28.03 -4.64
CA ARG A 41 10.56 -27.54 -3.37
C ARG A 41 9.79 -28.62 -2.59
N ALA A 42 9.49 -28.28 -1.33
CA ALA A 42 9.18 -29.16 -0.20
C ALA A 42 8.02 -30.16 -0.43
N GLU A 43 8.21 -31.35 0.15
CA GLU A 43 7.31 -32.50 0.07
C GLU A 43 5.92 -32.18 0.66
N CYS A 44 4.86 -32.34 -0.13
CA CYS A 44 3.48 -32.31 0.35
C CYS A 44 3.08 -33.73 0.80
N LEU A 45 2.53 -33.86 2.01
CA LEU A 45 2.07 -35.13 2.57
C LEU A 45 0.56 -35.28 2.39
N ILE A 46 0.14 -36.26 1.59
CA ILE A 46 -1.27 -36.67 1.44
C ILE A 46 -1.51 -37.86 2.37
N PRO A 47 -2.31 -37.70 3.45
CA PRO A 47 -2.47 -38.74 4.46
C PRO A 47 -3.16 -40.00 3.93
N THR A 48 -4.20 -39.85 3.12
CA THR A 48 -4.95 -40.95 2.51
C THR A 48 -5.60 -40.49 1.21
N LEU A 49 -5.42 -41.24 0.13
CA LEU A 49 -6.04 -41.01 -1.18
C LEU A 49 -6.88 -42.24 -1.56
N GLU A 50 -8.18 -42.05 -1.70
CA GLU A 50 -9.09 -43.09 -2.16
C GLU A 50 -9.14 -43.13 -3.70
N VAL A 51 -8.85 -44.31 -4.25
CA VAL A 51 -8.83 -44.56 -5.68
C VAL A 51 -9.89 -45.61 -6.03
N ASP A 52 -10.71 -45.32 -7.05
CA ASP A 52 -11.69 -46.23 -7.61
C ASP A 52 -11.18 -46.76 -8.96
N LEU A 53 -11.01 -48.08 -9.07
CA LEU A 53 -10.47 -48.74 -10.27
C LEU A 53 -11.61 -49.27 -11.14
N LYS A 54 -11.69 -48.81 -12.39
CA LYS A 54 -12.74 -49.22 -13.34
C LYS A 54 -12.17 -49.70 -14.66
N ARG A 55 -12.83 -50.65 -15.33
CA ARG A 55 -12.42 -51.07 -16.68
C ARG A 55 -12.67 -49.95 -17.68
N PHE A 56 -11.72 -49.72 -18.59
CA PHE A 56 -11.82 -48.73 -19.65
C PHE A 56 -12.87 -49.16 -20.67
N THR A 57 -13.85 -48.28 -20.93
CA THR A 57 -14.86 -48.45 -21.98
C THR A 57 -14.79 -47.28 -22.96
N PRO A 58 -14.63 -47.55 -24.28
CA PRO A 58 -14.44 -46.51 -25.30
C PRO A 58 -15.62 -45.53 -25.39
N ASP A 59 -16.85 -45.98 -25.07
CA ASP A 59 -18.10 -45.19 -25.16
C ASP A 59 -18.45 -44.36 -23.91
N SER A 60 -17.52 -44.16 -22.97
CA SER A 60 -17.74 -43.24 -21.86
C SER A 60 -17.65 -41.79 -22.36
N SER A 61 -18.80 -41.20 -22.72
CA SER A 61 -18.94 -39.78 -23.03
C SER A 61 -18.47 -38.91 -21.84
N PRO A 62 -17.80 -37.77 -22.07
CA PRO A 62 -17.58 -36.79 -21.00
C PRO A 62 -18.93 -36.21 -20.59
N LEU A 63 -19.40 -36.55 -19.38
CA LEU A 63 -20.56 -35.89 -18.80
C LEU A 63 -20.25 -34.39 -18.61
N PRO A 64 -21.20 -33.48 -18.91
CA PRO A 64 -21.02 -32.07 -18.68
C PRO A 64 -20.65 -31.79 -17.23
N LEU A 65 -19.67 -30.90 -17.04
CA LEU A 65 -19.38 -30.26 -15.76
C LEU A 65 -20.70 -29.82 -15.13
N LEU A 66 -21.01 -30.35 -13.94
CA LEU A 66 -22.22 -30.15 -13.11
C LEU A 66 -23.10 -31.40 -13.03
N THR A 67 -22.60 -32.47 -12.41
CA THR A 67 -23.31 -33.30 -11.40
C THR A 67 -22.46 -34.53 -11.00
N THR A 68 -22.12 -34.62 -9.71
CA THR A 68 -21.71 -35.87 -8.99
C THR A 68 -20.38 -36.58 -9.37
N THR A 69 -19.29 -36.15 -8.70
CA THR A 69 -18.25 -36.98 -8.01
C THR A 69 -17.32 -37.97 -8.71
N GLN A 70 -17.23 -38.11 -10.04
CA GLN A 70 -16.20 -38.99 -10.65
C GLN A 70 -15.49 -38.37 -11.86
N THR A 71 -14.38 -37.67 -11.62
CA THR A 71 -13.43 -37.27 -12.67
C THR A 71 -12.42 -38.41 -12.89
N ILE A 72 -12.39 -38.98 -14.11
CA ILE A 72 -11.34 -39.93 -14.51
C ILE A 72 -10.03 -39.15 -14.63
N TYR A 73 -9.04 -39.50 -13.81
CA TYR A 73 -7.76 -38.79 -13.75
C TYR A 73 -6.67 -39.49 -14.57
N LEU A 74 -6.58 -40.82 -14.45
CA LEU A 74 -5.53 -41.62 -15.06
C LEU A 74 -6.13 -42.84 -15.77
N ASN A 75 -5.65 -43.11 -16.98
CA ASN A 75 -5.95 -44.31 -17.75
C ASN A 75 -4.70 -45.20 -17.81
N LEU A 76 -4.82 -46.46 -17.42
CA LEU A 76 -3.78 -47.49 -17.48
C LEU A 76 -3.96 -48.36 -18.72
N TYR A 77 -2.87 -48.70 -19.41
CA TYR A 77 -2.87 -49.70 -20.48
C TYR A 77 -1.89 -50.82 -20.13
N PHE A 78 -2.41 -52.03 -19.89
CA PHE A 78 -1.60 -53.19 -19.54
C PHE A 78 -1.12 -53.92 -20.79
N VAL A 79 0.16 -54.28 -20.81
CA VAL A 79 0.80 -55.01 -21.92
C VAL A 79 1.73 -56.08 -21.37
N THR A 80 1.64 -57.29 -21.91
CA THR A 80 2.66 -58.33 -21.79
C THR A 80 3.12 -58.72 -23.20
N CYS A 81 4.44 -58.72 -23.44
CA CYS A 81 5.00 -59.12 -24.73
C CYS A 81 6.51 -59.33 -24.67
N GLU A 82 6.98 -60.53 -24.98
CA GLU A 82 8.41 -60.84 -25.04
C GLU A 82 8.98 -60.81 -26.47
N ASP A 83 8.12 -60.91 -27.49
CA ASP A 83 8.54 -60.93 -28.90
C ASP A 83 8.59 -59.53 -29.53
N ASN A 84 9.77 -59.16 -30.01
CA ASN A 84 10.05 -57.90 -30.67
C ASN A 84 9.30 -57.68 -31.99
N GLU A 85 9.02 -58.74 -32.76
CA GLU A 85 8.29 -58.63 -34.03
C GLU A 85 6.78 -58.50 -33.80
N VAL A 86 6.26 -59.18 -32.78
CA VAL A 86 4.86 -59.00 -32.32
C VAL A 86 4.64 -57.58 -31.81
N TYR A 87 5.60 -57.02 -31.07
CA TYR A 87 5.55 -55.61 -30.64
C TYR A 87 5.43 -54.65 -31.83
N LYS A 88 6.33 -54.77 -32.82
CA LYS A 88 6.37 -53.87 -33.98
C LYS A 88 5.10 -53.94 -34.84
N THR A 89 4.56 -55.14 -35.04
CA THR A 89 3.47 -55.37 -35.99
C THR A 89 2.09 -55.11 -35.40
N ARG A 90 1.86 -55.51 -34.14
CA ARG A 90 0.53 -55.49 -33.52
C ARG A 90 0.45 -54.51 -32.35
N ILE A 91 1.30 -54.67 -31.35
CA ILE A 91 1.16 -53.99 -30.06
C ILE A 91 1.43 -52.49 -30.17
N ARG A 92 2.45 -52.08 -30.92
CA ARG A 92 2.75 -50.67 -31.20
C ARG A 92 1.55 -49.94 -31.82
N LYS A 93 0.82 -50.63 -32.71
CA LYS A 93 -0.38 -50.08 -33.35
C LYS A 93 -1.55 -49.99 -32.35
N SER A 94 -1.77 -51.01 -31.53
CA SER A 94 -2.80 -50.99 -30.48
C SER A 94 -2.58 -49.87 -29.45
N ILE A 95 -1.35 -49.75 -28.93
CA ILE A 95 -0.97 -48.67 -28.00
C ILE A 95 -1.20 -47.31 -28.65
N LYS A 96 -0.77 -47.12 -29.91
CA LYS A 96 -0.94 -45.85 -30.61
C LYS A 96 -2.41 -45.47 -30.78
N ASN A 97 -3.25 -46.40 -31.21
CA ASN A 97 -4.69 -46.15 -31.38
C ASN A 97 -5.36 -45.79 -30.05
N TRP A 98 -4.99 -46.48 -28.96
CA TRP A 98 -5.51 -46.19 -27.61
C TRP A 98 -5.05 -44.81 -27.11
N LEU A 99 -3.78 -44.44 -27.33
CA LEU A 99 -3.27 -43.12 -26.99
C LEU A 99 -3.97 -42.00 -27.75
N GLU A 100 -4.22 -42.16 -29.06
CA GLU A 100 -4.98 -41.19 -29.86
C GLU A 100 -6.39 -40.97 -29.30
N LEU A 101 -7.05 -42.03 -28.83
CA LEU A 101 -8.36 -41.95 -28.18
C LEU A 101 -8.33 -41.17 -26.86
N ILE A 102 -7.31 -41.36 -26.02
CA ILE A 102 -7.21 -40.66 -24.72
C ILE A 102 -6.76 -39.23 -24.90
N GLN A 103 -5.79 -38.96 -25.78
CA GLN A 103 -5.31 -37.60 -26.06
C GLN A 103 -6.41 -36.72 -26.67
N SER A 104 -7.42 -37.30 -27.31
CA SER A 104 -8.61 -36.57 -27.75
C SER A 104 -9.47 -36.05 -26.59
N LYS A 105 -9.37 -36.66 -25.40
CA LYS A 105 -10.11 -36.28 -24.18
C LYS A 105 -9.26 -35.31 -23.34
N LYS A 106 -9.75 -34.10 -23.11
CA LYS A 106 -9.05 -33.07 -22.31
C LYS A 106 -8.93 -33.51 -20.84
N ASN A 107 -7.79 -33.20 -20.20
CA ASN A 107 -7.51 -33.41 -18.76
C ASN A 107 -7.48 -34.87 -18.28
N GLN A 108 -7.08 -35.82 -19.13
CA GLN A 108 -6.86 -37.22 -18.73
C GLN A 108 -5.39 -37.61 -18.94
N GLU A 109 -4.75 -38.08 -17.87
CA GLU A 109 -3.40 -38.63 -17.94
C GLU A 109 -3.44 -40.10 -18.37
N TRP A 110 -2.31 -40.61 -18.86
CA TRP A 110 -2.16 -41.99 -19.29
C TRP A 110 -0.85 -42.60 -18.78
N LEU A 111 -0.87 -43.90 -18.54
CA LEU A 111 0.30 -44.68 -18.15
C LEU A 111 0.24 -46.06 -18.82
N ILE A 112 1.35 -46.45 -19.43
CA ILE A 112 1.52 -47.79 -20.01
C ILE A 112 2.24 -48.66 -18.97
N VAL A 113 1.63 -49.79 -18.60
CA VAL A 113 2.16 -50.74 -17.63
C VAL A 113 2.57 -52.01 -18.36
N TYR A 114 3.89 -52.22 -18.47
CA TYR A 114 4.46 -53.44 -19.01
C TYR A 114 4.65 -54.46 -17.88
N VAL A 115 4.03 -55.63 -18.00
CA VAL A 115 4.15 -56.73 -17.05
C VAL A 115 5.02 -57.81 -17.67
N ALA A 116 6.16 -58.09 -17.04
CA ALA A 116 7.09 -59.14 -17.46
C ALA A 116 6.76 -60.45 -16.75
N GLU A 117 6.85 -61.58 -17.46
CA GLU A 117 6.74 -62.92 -16.86
C GLU A 117 8.04 -63.28 -16.11
N ALA A 118 7.92 -64.10 -15.06
CA ALA A 118 8.97 -64.28 -14.04
C ALA A 118 10.31 -64.89 -14.56
N ASP A 119 10.34 -65.45 -15.77
CA ASP A 119 11.51 -66.15 -16.30
C ASP A 119 12.52 -65.25 -17.05
N THR A 120 12.24 -63.96 -17.25
CA THR A 120 13.16 -63.06 -17.99
C THR A 120 14.31 -62.46 -17.17
N LYS A 121 14.44 -62.76 -15.87
CA LYS A 121 15.57 -62.24 -15.04
C LYS A 121 16.88 -63.04 -15.18
N ARG A 122 16.95 -64.06 -16.04
CA ARG A 122 18.20 -64.82 -16.31
C ARG A 122 18.54 -64.88 -17.80
N SER A 123 18.99 -63.76 -18.35
CA SER A 123 19.94 -63.81 -19.46
C SER A 123 20.89 -62.62 -19.38
N ASN A 124 21.98 -62.77 -18.63
CA ASN A 124 23.14 -61.90 -18.75
C ASN A 124 23.78 -62.13 -20.13
N ASN A 125 23.47 -61.28 -21.11
CA ASN A 125 24.17 -61.27 -22.39
C ASN A 125 25.22 -60.15 -22.40
N TYR A 126 26.44 -60.53 -22.04
CA TYR A 126 27.68 -59.79 -22.27
C TYR A 126 28.01 -59.88 -23.76
N LEU A 127 27.54 -58.92 -24.57
CA LEU A 127 27.96 -58.56 -25.95
C LEU A 127 26.74 -58.09 -26.78
N GLY A 128 26.53 -56.78 -26.83
CA GLY A 128 25.96 -56.05 -27.98
C GLY A 128 24.58 -56.44 -28.57
N LEU A 129 23.64 -55.49 -28.49
CA LEU A 129 22.61 -55.22 -29.51
C LEU A 129 21.34 -56.10 -29.57
N LYS A 130 20.61 -56.25 -28.46
CA LYS A 130 19.14 -56.42 -28.53
C LYS A 130 18.46 -55.58 -27.45
N SER A 131 17.80 -54.49 -27.85
CA SER A 131 16.93 -53.72 -26.95
C SER A 131 15.72 -54.59 -26.59
N SER A 132 15.39 -54.64 -25.30
CA SER A 132 14.20 -55.36 -24.82
C SER A 132 12.93 -54.68 -25.35
N VAL A 133 11.82 -55.41 -25.39
CA VAL A 133 10.51 -54.83 -25.75
C VAL A 133 10.18 -53.66 -24.80
N PHE A 134 10.53 -53.76 -23.53
CA PHE A 134 10.43 -52.68 -22.55
C PHE A 134 11.22 -51.44 -22.95
N ASP A 135 12.49 -51.58 -23.36
CA ASP A 135 13.33 -50.45 -23.78
C ASP A 135 12.78 -49.77 -25.04
N LYS A 136 12.17 -50.54 -25.95
CA LYS A 136 11.50 -50.01 -27.15
C LYS A 136 10.23 -49.24 -26.80
N ILE A 137 9.37 -49.79 -25.94
CA ILE A 137 8.17 -49.10 -25.45
C ILE A 137 8.57 -47.79 -24.74
N ARG A 138 9.61 -47.83 -23.90
CA ARG A 138 10.13 -46.66 -23.22
C ARG A 138 10.63 -45.60 -24.21
N THR A 139 11.35 -46.00 -25.24
CA THR A 139 11.85 -45.08 -26.28
C THR A 139 10.73 -44.50 -27.14
N ASP A 140 9.73 -45.31 -27.47
CA ASP A 140 8.63 -44.91 -28.36
C ASP A 140 7.61 -43.99 -27.67
N TYR A 141 7.41 -44.13 -26.34
CA TYR A 141 6.28 -43.49 -25.63
C TYR A 141 6.65 -42.72 -24.36
N ASN A 142 7.92 -42.65 -23.95
CA ASN A 142 8.31 -41.84 -22.79
C ASN A 142 9.29 -40.72 -23.20
N PRO A 143 8.85 -39.73 -24.00
CA PRO A 143 9.65 -38.53 -24.24
C PRO A 143 9.88 -37.82 -22.88
N PRO A 144 11.02 -37.14 -22.68
CA PRO A 144 11.27 -36.43 -21.43
C PRO A 144 10.15 -35.41 -21.18
N LYS A 145 9.37 -35.60 -20.10
CA LYS A 145 8.17 -34.80 -19.77
C LYS A 145 8.41 -33.29 -19.59
N GLN A 146 9.66 -32.86 -19.52
CA GLN A 146 10.05 -31.45 -19.44
C GLN A 146 9.77 -30.71 -20.76
N ASP A 147 9.90 -31.40 -21.91
CA ASP A 147 9.80 -30.77 -23.23
C ASP A 147 8.36 -30.40 -23.63
N SER A 148 7.32 -31.08 -23.13
CA SER A 148 5.95 -30.80 -23.59
C SER A 148 5.38 -29.48 -23.07
N PHE A 149 5.79 -29.06 -21.87
CA PHE A 149 5.38 -27.78 -21.31
C PHE A 149 6.27 -26.65 -21.84
N ASP A 150 7.59 -26.88 -21.90
CA ASP A 150 8.52 -25.93 -22.51
C ASP A 150 8.17 -25.66 -23.98
N MET A 151 7.76 -26.69 -24.73
CA MET A 151 7.27 -26.53 -26.10
C MET A 151 5.95 -25.73 -26.18
N GLN A 152 5.05 -25.87 -25.21
CA GLN A 152 3.84 -25.03 -25.15
C GLN A 152 4.17 -23.57 -24.83
N VAL A 153 5.09 -23.31 -23.90
CA VAL A 153 5.55 -21.96 -23.58
C VAL A 153 6.25 -21.32 -24.78
N LEU A 154 7.15 -22.07 -25.45
CA LEU A 154 7.84 -21.63 -26.66
C LEU A 154 6.86 -21.32 -27.80
N GLN A 155 5.82 -22.15 -27.96
CA GLN A 155 4.77 -21.93 -28.96
C GLN A 155 4.01 -20.63 -28.66
N ILE A 156 3.58 -20.41 -27.42
CA ILE A 156 2.87 -19.18 -27.01
C ILE A 156 3.77 -17.95 -27.16
N GLN A 157 5.06 -18.06 -26.83
CA GLN A 157 6.05 -16.99 -27.02
C GLN A 157 6.20 -16.62 -28.50
N GLU A 158 6.33 -17.62 -29.38
CA GLU A 158 6.47 -17.38 -30.82
C GLU A 158 5.19 -16.80 -31.43
N ASP A 159 4.02 -17.28 -31.01
CA ASP A 159 2.74 -16.73 -31.45
C ASP A 159 2.54 -15.28 -30.97
N THR A 160 2.96 -14.97 -29.74
CA THR A 160 2.96 -13.61 -29.20
C THR A 160 3.91 -12.72 -29.99
N ARG A 161 5.13 -13.17 -30.27
CA ARG A 161 6.14 -12.44 -31.06
C ARG A 161 5.65 -12.15 -32.48
N ARG A 162 5.02 -13.13 -33.12
CA ARG A 162 4.46 -12.98 -34.47
C ARG A 162 3.33 -11.94 -34.51
N LEU A 163 2.42 -11.95 -33.53
CA LEU A 163 1.37 -10.95 -33.44
C LEU A 163 1.92 -9.56 -33.10
N ASP A 164 2.99 -9.49 -32.32
CA ASP A 164 3.67 -8.23 -32.00
C ASP A 164 4.28 -7.57 -33.24
N MET A 165 4.88 -8.37 -34.12
CA MET A 165 5.43 -7.90 -35.40
C MET A 165 4.34 -7.38 -36.36
N GLN A 166 3.09 -7.78 -36.16
CA GLN A 166 1.95 -7.39 -36.98
C GLN A 166 1.21 -6.15 -36.44
N ARG A 167 1.75 -5.45 -35.44
CA ARG A 167 1.13 -4.25 -34.83
C ARG A 167 0.71 -3.17 -35.83
N HIS A 168 1.47 -3.00 -36.92
CA HIS A 168 1.17 -1.99 -37.95
C HIS A 168 0.18 -2.49 -39.03
N MET A 169 -0.25 -3.75 -38.97
CA MET A 169 -1.17 -4.33 -39.95
C MET A 169 -2.63 -3.99 -39.60
N PRO A 170 -3.46 -3.58 -40.58
CA PRO A 170 -4.88 -3.35 -40.36
C PRO A 170 -5.58 -4.66 -39.96
N GLY A 171 -6.36 -4.63 -38.88
CA GLY A 171 -7.02 -5.82 -38.31
C GLY A 171 -6.33 -6.40 -37.07
N TRP A 172 -5.16 -5.88 -36.68
CA TRP A 172 -4.57 -6.18 -35.38
C TRP A 172 -5.47 -5.67 -34.24
N ASN A 173 -5.61 -6.47 -33.18
CA ASN A 173 -6.44 -6.15 -32.01
C ASN A 173 -5.62 -6.37 -30.74
N TYR A 174 -5.48 -5.30 -29.95
CA TYR A 174 -4.76 -5.32 -28.69
C TYR A 174 -5.33 -6.33 -27.67
N CYS A 175 -6.65 -6.49 -27.55
CA CYS A 175 -7.25 -7.44 -26.62
C CYS A 175 -6.91 -8.89 -26.97
N THR A 176 -6.85 -9.23 -28.25
CA THR A 176 -6.42 -10.57 -28.71
C THR A 176 -4.95 -10.82 -28.37
N PHE A 177 -4.09 -9.82 -28.61
CA PHE A 177 -2.68 -9.87 -28.23
C PHE A 177 -2.51 -10.01 -26.71
N PHE A 178 -3.28 -9.23 -25.93
CA PHE A 178 -3.28 -9.26 -24.48
C PHE A 178 -3.61 -10.66 -23.95
N ILE A 179 -4.66 -11.32 -24.45
CA ILE A 179 -5.09 -12.63 -23.96
C ILE A 179 -4.02 -13.71 -24.19
N LEU A 180 -3.32 -13.65 -25.33
CA LEU A 180 -2.24 -14.59 -25.65
C LEU A 180 -1.02 -14.36 -24.77
N LYS A 181 -0.57 -13.11 -24.63
CA LYS A 181 0.56 -12.75 -23.79
C LYS A 181 0.26 -12.91 -22.29
N GLU A 182 -0.98 -12.68 -21.87
CA GLU A 182 -1.44 -13.04 -20.53
C GLU A 182 -1.42 -14.55 -20.31
N GLY A 183 -1.75 -15.35 -21.32
CA GLY A 183 -1.62 -16.81 -21.26
C GLY A 183 -0.19 -17.25 -20.94
N LEU A 184 0.81 -16.56 -21.51
CA LEU A 184 2.22 -16.76 -21.17
C LEU A 184 2.52 -16.37 -19.71
N ALA A 185 2.04 -15.20 -19.26
CA ALA A 185 2.21 -14.77 -17.87
C ALA A 185 1.55 -15.74 -16.87
N GLN A 186 0.38 -16.31 -17.21
CA GLN A 186 -0.29 -17.34 -16.42
C GLN A 186 0.51 -18.65 -16.38
N ALA A 187 1.15 -19.03 -17.49
CA ALA A 187 2.05 -20.19 -17.50
C ALA A 187 3.24 -19.97 -16.55
N PHE A 188 3.86 -18.77 -16.56
CA PHE A 188 4.88 -18.37 -15.59
C PHE A 188 4.36 -18.37 -14.15
N GLU A 189 3.14 -17.89 -13.92
CA GLU A 189 2.50 -17.90 -12.60
C GLU A 189 2.30 -19.35 -12.08
N ILE A 190 1.84 -20.28 -12.93
CA ILE A 190 1.65 -21.70 -12.59
C ILE A 190 3.00 -22.35 -12.25
N MET A 191 4.07 -21.98 -12.95
CA MET A 191 5.44 -22.41 -12.66
C MET A 191 6.05 -21.76 -11.42
N THR A 192 5.33 -20.84 -10.75
CA THR A 192 5.84 -20.02 -9.63
C THR A 192 7.00 -19.10 -10.00
N LEU A 193 7.22 -18.86 -11.31
CA LEU A 193 8.16 -17.90 -11.85
C LEU A 193 7.51 -16.50 -11.84
N TYR A 194 7.30 -15.97 -10.64
CA TYR A 194 6.55 -14.72 -10.45
C TYR A 194 7.27 -13.49 -11.01
N GLU A 195 8.61 -13.50 -11.06
CA GLU A 195 9.40 -12.41 -11.66
C GLU A 195 9.20 -12.35 -13.17
N ASP A 196 9.28 -13.50 -13.85
CA ASP A 196 9.04 -13.59 -15.29
C ASP A 196 7.58 -13.25 -15.63
N ALA A 197 6.63 -13.73 -14.82
CA ALA A 197 5.22 -13.36 -14.95
C ALA A 197 5.00 -11.84 -14.79
N LEU A 198 5.67 -11.21 -13.82
CA LEU A 198 5.59 -9.77 -13.57
C LEU A 198 6.14 -8.97 -14.75
N ILE A 199 7.27 -9.38 -15.31
CA ILE A 199 7.85 -8.76 -16.52
C ILE A 199 6.84 -8.79 -17.66
N GLN A 200 6.14 -9.91 -17.88
CA GLN A 200 5.12 -9.99 -18.92
C GLN A 200 3.96 -9.01 -18.68
N TYR A 201 3.54 -8.81 -17.42
CA TYR A 201 2.51 -7.80 -17.09
C TYR A 201 3.00 -6.36 -17.26
N ASP A 202 4.25 -6.06 -16.90
CA ASP A 202 4.84 -4.73 -17.07
C ASP A 202 5.02 -4.38 -18.56
N GLU A 203 5.40 -5.34 -19.39
CA GLU A 203 5.44 -5.16 -20.85
C GLU A 203 4.04 -4.95 -21.45
N LEU A 204 3.03 -5.64 -20.92
CA LEU A 204 1.64 -5.42 -21.31
C LEU A 204 1.20 -3.99 -20.99
N GLU A 205 1.53 -3.47 -19.81
CA GLU A 205 1.24 -2.09 -19.44
C GLU A 205 1.92 -1.09 -20.36
N ALA A 206 3.20 -1.28 -20.66
CA ALA A 206 3.95 -0.43 -21.59
C ALA A 206 3.32 -0.44 -22.99
N SER A 207 2.93 -1.63 -23.48
CA SER A 207 2.26 -1.74 -24.78
C SER A 207 0.87 -1.09 -24.81
N PHE A 208 0.13 -1.15 -23.70
CA PHE A 208 -1.13 -0.46 -23.55
C PHE A 208 -0.98 1.07 -23.67
N PHE A 209 0.03 1.65 -23.00
CA PHE A 209 0.26 3.09 -23.09
C PHE A 209 0.66 3.56 -24.50
N GLN A 210 1.38 2.73 -25.26
CA GLN A 210 1.67 3.02 -26.67
C GLN A 210 0.37 3.07 -27.50
N VAL A 211 -0.49 2.06 -27.33
CA VAL A 211 -1.80 1.99 -28.02
C VAL A 211 -2.71 3.17 -27.65
N LEU A 212 -2.70 3.59 -26.38
CA LEU A 212 -3.45 4.74 -25.90
C LEU A 212 -2.97 6.05 -26.56
N LYS A 213 -1.65 6.22 -26.71
CA LYS A 213 -1.02 7.40 -27.32
C LYS A 213 -1.30 7.51 -28.82
N ASP A 214 -1.37 6.38 -29.51
CA ASP A 214 -1.67 6.30 -30.94
C ASP A 214 -3.16 6.53 -31.25
N LYS A 215 -3.97 6.91 -30.23
CA LYS A 215 -5.41 7.18 -30.31
C LYS A 215 -6.22 6.03 -30.90
N ALA A 216 -5.73 4.79 -30.78
CA ALA A 216 -6.48 3.58 -31.14
C ALA A 216 -7.53 3.22 -30.07
N LEU A 217 -8.25 4.24 -29.58
CA LEU A 217 -9.35 4.15 -28.62
C LEU A 217 -10.54 3.35 -29.18
N ALA A 218 -10.58 3.08 -30.48
CA ALA A 218 -11.64 2.28 -31.11
C ALA A 218 -11.76 0.85 -30.53
N TRP A 219 -10.71 0.32 -29.89
CA TRP A 219 -10.76 -1.00 -29.23
C TRP A 219 -11.26 -0.97 -27.79
N PHE A 220 -11.21 0.19 -27.14
CA PHE A 220 -11.66 0.39 -25.77
C PHE A 220 -12.87 1.32 -25.81
N GLY A 221 -14.07 0.75 -25.75
CA GLY A 221 -15.31 1.47 -26.09
C GLY A 221 -15.52 2.79 -25.32
N HIS A 222 -15.15 2.84 -24.03
CA HIS A 222 -15.28 4.03 -23.19
C HIS A 222 -14.28 4.03 -22.02
N PHE A 223 -14.16 5.16 -21.30
CA PHE A 223 -13.28 5.28 -20.14
C PHE A 223 -13.68 4.33 -19.00
N GLY A 224 -14.98 4.28 -18.64
CA GLY A 224 -15.49 3.39 -17.58
C GLY A 224 -15.52 4.06 -16.21
N GLY A 225 -15.74 3.29 -15.15
CA GLY A 225 -15.92 3.82 -13.78
C GLY A 225 -17.35 4.24 -13.45
N THR A 226 -18.31 3.87 -14.27
CA THR A 226 -19.74 4.22 -14.12
C THR A 226 -20.55 3.15 -13.40
N ASP A 227 -20.01 1.94 -13.22
CA ASP A 227 -20.73 0.86 -12.58
C ASP A 227 -20.78 1.07 -11.05
N PRO A 228 -21.89 0.71 -10.39
CA PRO A 228 -21.95 0.74 -8.93
C PRO A 228 -20.84 -0.13 -8.33
N GLY A 229 -20.00 0.45 -7.47
CA GLY A 229 -18.88 -0.24 -6.82
C GLY A 229 -17.54 -0.01 -7.49
N ASP A 230 -17.46 0.71 -8.61
CA ASP A 230 -16.18 1.03 -9.23
C ASP A 230 -15.34 2.02 -8.40
N ASP A 231 -15.97 2.87 -7.60
CA ASP A 231 -15.31 3.79 -6.67
C ASP A 231 -14.81 3.09 -5.39
N SER A 232 -15.47 2.02 -4.95
CA SER A 232 -15.23 1.42 -3.62
C SER A 232 -14.68 0.00 -3.65
N GLY A 233 -14.72 -0.66 -4.81
CA GLY A 233 -14.32 -2.06 -4.95
C GLY A 233 -12.82 -2.26 -4.77
N ASN A 234 -12.44 -3.45 -4.30
CA ASN A 234 -11.05 -3.78 -4.05
C ASN A 234 -10.23 -3.74 -5.34
N ILE A 235 -9.33 -2.77 -5.45
CA ILE A 235 -8.46 -2.58 -6.62
C ILE A 235 -7.47 -3.73 -6.82
N LEU A 236 -7.19 -4.52 -5.77
CA LEU A 236 -6.31 -5.69 -5.83
C LEU A 236 -7.06 -6.97 -6.21
N ASP A 237 -8.40 -6.95 -6.26
CA ASP A 237 -9.20 -8.11 -6.64
C ASP A 237 -9.39 -8.20 -8.16
N PHE A 238 -8.53 -8.99 -8.80
CA PHE A 238 -8.60 -9.30 -10.23
C PHE A 238 -9.79 -10.20 -10.61
N LYS A 239 -10.59 -10.72 -9.65
CA LYS A 239 -11.80 -11.53 -9.90
C LYS A 239 -13.11 -10.76 -9.71
N ARG A 240 -13.03 -9.48 -9.32
CA ARG A 240 -14.19 -8.63 -9.03
C ARG A 240 -15.22 -8.60 -10.15
N LYS A 241 -14.75 -8.48 -11.39
CA LYS A 241 -15.56 -8.58 -12.62
C LYS A 241 -15.00 -9.70 -13.49
N ASN A 242 -15.79 -10.19 -14.45
CA ASN A 242 -15.31 -11.16 -15.45
C ASN A 242 -14.44 -10.47 -16.51
N TYR A 243 -13.32 -9.85 -16.08
CA TYR A 243 -12.45 -9.04 -16.92
C TYR A 243 -11.96 -9.80 -18.16
N ARG A 244 -11.64 -11.09 -18.02
CA ARG A 244 -11.19 -11.93 -19.14
C ARG A 244 -12.24 -12.07 -20.24
N ASP A 245 -13.51 -12.25 -19.87
CA ASP A 245 -14.61 -12.32 -20.85
C ASP A 245 -14.88 -10.96 -21.48
N MET A 246 -14.74 -9.87 -20.72
CA MET A 246 -14.87 -8.52 -21.23
C MET A 246 -13.77 -8.18 -22.24
N ILE A 247 -12.52 -8.60 -21.97
CA ILE A 247 -11.38 -8.46 -22.89
C ILE A 247 -11.61 -9.30 -24.15
N ASN A 248 -12.02 -10.57 -24.01
CA ASN A 248 -12.31 -11.45 -25.15
C ASN A 248 -13.40 -10.89 -26.07
N LYS A 249 -14.40 -10.20 -25.51
CA LYS A 249 -15.50 -9.56 -26.26
C LYS A 249 -15.14 -8.16 -26.77
N ASN A 250 -13.97 -7.63 -26.45
CA ASN A 250 -13.56 -6.24 -26.74
C ASN A 250 -14.51 -5.18 -26.15
N MET A 251 -15.08 -5.45 -24.98
CA MET A 251 -16.02 -4.55 -24.29
C MET A 251 -15.46 -4.00 -22.98
N ILE A 252 -14.18 -4.27 -22.67
CA ILE A 252 -13.57 -3.78 -21.43
C ILE A 252 -13.34 -2.26 -21.52
N SER A 253 -13.64 -1.57 -20.42
CA SER A 253 -13.36 -0.14 -20.29
C SER A 253 -11.88 0.11 -20.00
N VAL A 254 -11.39 1.32 -20.31
CA VAL A 254 -10.01 1.72 -19.98
C VAL A 254 -9.75 1.62 -18.47
N PHE A 255 -10.71 2.04 -17.66
CA PHE A 255 -10.66 2.02 -16.20
C PHE A 255 -10.56 0.59 -15.66
N ASP A 256 -11.47 -0.29 -16.10
CA ASP A 256 -11.48 -1.69 -15.66
C ASP A 256 -10.22 -2.42 -16.09
N PHE A 257 -9.74 -2.17 -17.32
CA PHE A 257 -8.51 -2.79 -17.83
C PHE A 257 -7.29 -2.37 -17.01
N ARG A 258 -7.14 -1.07 -16.72
CA ARG A 258 -6.02 -0.57 -15.89
C ARG A 258 -6.07 -1.13 -14.47
N CYS A 259 -7.25 -1.17 -13.84
CA CYS A 259 -7.41 -1.77 -12.51
C CYS A 259 -7.09 -3.27 -12.53
N TYR A 260 -7.54 -4.00 -13.56
CA TYR A 260 -7.25 -5.42 -13.71
C TYR A 260 -5.75 -5.71 -13.86
N LEU A 261 -5.07 -4.97 -14.72
CA LEU A 261 -3.64 -5.14 -14.95
C LEU A 261 -2.82 -4.84 -13.68
N PHE A 262 -3.16 -3.74 -13.01
CA PHE A 262 -2.58 -3.37 -11.73
C PHE A 262 -2.79 -4.45 -10.65
N ALA A 263 -4.00 -5.02 -10.56
CA ALA A 263 -4.30 -6.12 -9.66
C ALA A 263 -3.43 -7.35 -9.94
N ARG A 264 -3.21 -7.69 -11.22
CA ARG A 264 -2.33 -8.82 -11.61
C ARG A 264 -0.87 -8.56 -11.26
N GLN A 265 -0.34 -7.35 -11.53
CA GLN A 265 1.02 -6.96 -11.14
C GLN A 265 1.21 -7.06 -9.61
N CYS A 266 0.29 -6.46 -8.85
CA CYS A 266 0.35 -6.51 -7.38
C CYS A 266 0.24 -7.94 -6.86
N ARG A 267 -0.61 -8.78 -7.45
CA ARG A 267 -0.69 -10.19 -7.08
C ARG A 267 0.65 -10.92 -7.24
N MET A 268 1.41 -10.65 -8.30
CA MET A 268 2.72 -11.28 -8.49
C MET A 268 3.69 -10.83 -7.40
N LEU A 269 3.74 -9.54 -7.09
CA LEU A 269 4.57 -9.00 -6.02
C LEU A 269 4.18 -9.52 -4.63
N LEU A 270 2.88 -9.65 -4.35
CA LEU A 270 2.37 -10.23 -3.12
C LEU A 270 2.75 -11.71 -2.98
N LYS A 271 2.70 -12.48 -4.08
CA LYS A 271 3.18 -13.88 -4.10
C LYS A 271 4.68 -13.99 -3.86
N MET A 272 5.45 -12.95 -4.14
CA MET A 272 6.88 -12.86 -3.84
C MET A 272 7.18 -12.27 -2.46
N HIS A 273 6.16 -11.90 -1.68
CA HIS A 273 6.30 -11.19 -0.40
C HIS A 273 7.02 -9.83 -0.50
N LYS A 274 7.03 -9.22 -1.69
CA LYS A 274 7.62 -7.90 -1.94
C LYS A 274 6.61 -6.79 -1.63
N VAL A 275 6.25 -6.64 -0.35
CA VAL A 275 5.20 -5.71 0.13
C VAL A 275 5.54 -4.24 -0.17
N ILE A 276 6.83 -3.87 -0.06
CA ILE A 276 7.29 -2.51 -0.31
C ILE A 276 7.07 -2.11 -1.77
N ASP A 277 7.44 -3.00 -2.70
CA ASP A 277 7.26 -2.77 -4.13
C ASP A 277 5.78 -2.60 -4.49
N VAL A 278 4.87 -3.34 -3.82
CA VAL A 278 3.42 -3.15 -3.98
C VAL A 278 3.02 -1.73 -3.57
N THR A 279 3.49 -1.24 -2.43
CA THR A 279 3.13 0.10 -1.94
C THR A 279 3.66 1.22 -2.83
N ILE A 280 4.90 1.11 -3.31
CA ILE A 280 5.50 2.09 -4.24
C ILE A 280 4.75 2.10 -5.57
N ARG A 281 4.47 0.91 -6.13
CA ARG A 281 3.71 0.80 -7.38
C ARG A 281 2.28 1.31 -7.22
N ALA A 282 1.63 1.03 -6.08
CA ALA A 282 0.29 1.54 -5.79
C ALA A 282 0.27 3.07 -5.74
N GLN A 283 1.21 3.69 -5.04
CA GLN A 283 1.31 5.14 -4.97
C GLN A 283 1.49 5.76 -6.36
N LEU A 284 2.38 5.19 -7.18
CA LEU A 284 2.63 5.66 -8.54
C LEU A 284 1.39 5.49 -9.43
N PHE A 285 0.75 4.33 -9.38
CA PHE A 285 -0.45 4.02 -10.17
C PHE A 285 -1.60 4.97 -9.82
N ILE A 286 -1.93 5.11 -8.53
CA ILE A 286 -3.02 5.97 -8.07
C ILE A 286 -2.75 7.43 -8.46
N THR A 287 -1.54 7.93 -8.20
CA THR A 287 -1.17 9.32 -8.51
C THR A 287 -1.24 9.61 -10.00
N ASN A 288 -0.72 8.71 -10.84
CA ASN A 288 -0.73 8.86 -12.29
C ASN A 288 -2.10 8.65 -12.91
N PHE A 289 -3.01 7.95 -12.22
CA PHE A 289 -4.36 7.70 -12.76
C PHE A 289 -5.35 8.83 -12.44
N ILE A 290 -5.13 9.59 -11.36
CA ILE A 290 -5.98 10.73 -10.99
C ILE A 290 -6.22 11.72 -12.16
N PRO A 291 -5.21 12.17 -12.92
CA PRO A 291 -5.43 13.07 -14.05
C PRO A 291 -6.36 12.47 -15.11
N SER A 292 -6.16 11.20 -15.47
CA SER A 292 -7.00 10.53 -16.48
C SER A 292 -8.46 10.36 -16.03
N ILE A 293 -8.69 10.16 -14.73
CA ILE A 293 -10.05 10.11 -14.17
C ILE A 293 -10.68 11.51 -14.21
N ARG A 294 -9.91 12.57 -13.88
CA ARG A 294 -10.39 13.96 -13.92
C ARG A 294 -10.72 14.46 -15.33
N GLU A 295 -9.96 14.04 -16.33
CA GLU A 295 -10.27 14.32 -17.74
C GLU A 295 -11.64 13.78 -18.19
N ASN A 296 -12.16 12.78 -17.47
CA ASN A 296 -13.45 12.13 -17.76
C ASN A 296 -14.49 12.37 -16.65
N GLU A 297 -14.28 13.36 -15.78
CA GLU A 297 -15.11 13.64 -14.59
C GLU A 297 -16.57 13.97 -14.94
N GLU A 298 -16.84 14.51 -16.13
CA GLU A 298 -18.20 14.82 -16.61
C GLU A 298 -19.12 13.59 -16.69
N ASN A 299 -18.56 12.40 -16.88
CA ASN A 299 -19.31 11.15 -16.99
C ASN A 299 -19.34 10.34 -15.68
N LEU A 300 -18.67 10.84 -14.63
CA LEU A 300 -18.46 10.12 -13.38
C LEU A 300 -19.32 10.71 -12.24
N PRO A 301 -19.64 9.90 -11.22
CA PRO A 301 -20.28 10.40 -10.01
C PRO A 301 -19.52 11.57 -9.36
N VAL A 302 -20.25 12.51 -8.77
CA VAL A 302 -19.67 13.59 -7.97
C VAL A 302 -18.84 12.99 -6.83
N ASN A 303 -17.61 13.48 -6.64
CA ASN A 303 -16.60 12.96 -5.68
C ASN A 303 -16.10 11.52 -5.96
N PHE A 304 -16.29 10.99 -7.17
CA PHE A 304 -15.79 9.66 -7.54
C PHE A 304 -14.27 9.55 -7.35
N VAL A 305 -13.50 10.54 -7.79
CA VAL A 305 -12.03 10.54 -7.69
C VAL A 305 -11.59 10.41 -6.23
N GLU A 306 -12.16 11.20 -5.34
CA GLU A 306 -11.79 11.19 -3.93
C GLU A 306 -12.23 9.88 -3.25
N SER A 307 -13.42 9.35 -3.56
CA SER A 307 -13.88 8.05 -3.05
C SER A 307 -12.99 6.90 -3.52
N TRP A 308 -12.61 6.93 -4.79
CA TRP A 308 -11.75 5.93 -5.41
C TRP A 308 -10.34 5.96 -4.82
N VAL A 309 -9.71 7.14 -4.72
CA VAL A 309 -8.37 7.27 -4.12
C VAL A 309 -8.37 6.77 -2.68
N PHE A 310 -9.38 7.15 -1.88
CA PHE A 310 -9.49 6.69 -0.50
C PHE A 310 -9.62 5.16 -0.43
N SER A 311 -10.55 4.59 -1.20
CA SER A 311 -10.82 3.15 -1.19
C SER A 311 -9.61 2.35 -1.68
N ALA A 312 -8.99 2.77 -2.78
CA ALA A 312 -7.81 2.12 -3.35
C ALA A 312 -6.63 2.12 -2.38
N CYS A 313 -6.29 3.27 -1.77
CA CYS A 313 -5.25 3.33 -0.74
C CYS A 313 -5.58 2.42 0.43
N MET A 314 -6.82 2.45 0.94
CA MET A 314 -7.23 1.61 2.06
C MET A 314 -7.16 0.11 1.75
N ASN A 315 -7.50 -0.32 0.53
CA ASN A 315 -7.37 -1.72 0.13
C ASN A 315 -5.91 -2.17 0.14
N VAL A 316 -5.02 -1.35 -0.41
CA VAL A 316 -3.58 -1.63 -0.43
C VAL A 316 -3.03 -1.70 0.99
N VAL A 317 -3.32 -0.72 1.86
CA VAL A 317 -2.82 -0.76 3.25
C VAL A 317 -3.35 -1.99 3.98
N ASN A 318 -4.63 -2.35 3.84
CA ASN A 318 -5.19 -3.51 4.54
C ASN A 318 -4.54 -4.83 4.11
N GLU A 319 -4.34 -5.04 2.81
CA GLU A 319 -3.67 -6.23 2.27
C GLU A 319 -2.19 -6.27 2.70
N CYS A 320 -1.48 -5.14 2.59
CA CYS A 320 -0.09 -5.04 3.01
C CYS A 320 0.09 -5.24 4.52
N GLU A 321 -0.82 -4.72 5.36
CA GLU A 321 -0.74 -4.88 6.80
C GLU A 321 -0.88 -6.34 7.23
N SER A 322 -1.85 -7.06 6.64
CA SER A 322 -2.07 -8.49 6.91
C SER A 322 -0.84 -9.37 6.63
N LEU A 323 0.02 -8.92 5.71
CA LEU A 323 1.27 -9.59 5.34
C LEU A 323 2.48 -9.04 6.10
N SER A 324 2.43 -7.78 6.52
CA SER A 324 3.50 -7.09 7.26
C SER A 324 3.62 -7.50 8.72
N GLU A 325 2.58 -8.09 9.34
CA GLU A 325 2.71 -8.76 10.64
C GLU A 325 3.81 -9.84 10.61
N GLN A 326 4.14 -10.36 9.42
CA GLN A 326 5.22 -11.32 9.20
C GLN A 326 6.55 -10.66 8.75
N VAL A 327 6.55 -9.38 8.36
CA VAL A 327 7.69 -8.65 7.81
C VAL A 327 7.80 -7.27 8.47
N ILE A 328 8.08 -7.27 9.77
CA ILE A 328 8.43 -6.04 10.50
C ILE A 328 9.87 -5.70 10.14
N SER A 329 10.10 -4.59 9.43
CA SER A 329 11.26 -3.68 9.61
C SER A 329 11.64 -2.85 8.38
N GLN A 330 10.89 -2.80 7.28
CA GLN A 330 11.35 -2.05 6.11
C GLN A 330 10.29 -1.14 5.49
N GLN A 331 10.60 0.15 5.59
CA GLN A 331 10.07 1.34 4.91
C GLN A 331 8.82 1.12 4.05
N THR A 332 7.65 1.35 4.63
CA THR A 332 6.40 1.51 3.89
C THR A 332 6.11 2.99 3.73
N GLU A 333 6.56 3.58 2.62
CA GLU A 333 5.99 4.82 2.11
C GLU A 333 4.66 4.48 1.44
N LEU A 334 3.57 4.45 2.20
CA LEU A 334 2.29 4.81 1.62
C LEU A 334 1.98 6.22 2.10
N SER A 335 1.97 7.19 1.18
CA SER A 335 1.34 8.49 1.45
C SER A 335 -0.13 8.23 1.76
N VAL A 336 -0.46 8.26 3.04
CA VAL A 336 -1.82 8.06 3.53
C VAL A 336 -2.74 9.08 2.85
N PRO A 337 -3.95 8.70 2.39
CA PRO A 337 -4.79 9.51 1.51
C PRO A 337 -5.49 10.66 2.25
N TYR A 338 -4.78 11.42 3.09
CA TYR A 338 -5.29 12.63 3.76
C TYR A 338 -5.86 13.60 2.74
N ASN A 339 -5.14 13.80 1.62
CA ASN A 339 -5.55 14.67 0.53
C ASN A 339 -6.97 14.37 -0.01
N ALA A 340 -7.43 13.12 0.06
CA ALA A 340 -8.77 12.76 -0.38
C ALA A 340 -9.81 13.06 0.70
N LEU A 341 -9.53 12.74 1.97
CA LEU A 341 -10.42 13.06 3.09
C LEU A 341 -10.53 14.57 3.36
N ASP A 342 -9.43 15.32 3.24
CA ASP A 342 -9.42 16.77 3.42
C ASP A 342 -10.28 17.45 2.34
N LYS A 343 -10.17 17.00 1.08
CA LYS A 343 -11.01 17.47 -0.03
C LYS A 343 -12.50 17.15 0.16
N ILE A 344 -12.81 15.93 0.59
CA ILE A 344 -14.20 15.54 0.90
C ILE A 344 -14.74 16.36 2.07
N GLY A 345 -13.96 16.49 3.15
CA GLY A 345 -14.35 17.23 4.35
C GLY A 345 -14.62 18.71 4.06
N ILE A 346 -13.83 19.32 3.18
CA ILE A 346 -14.02 20.73 2.79
C ILE A 346 -15.23 20.90 1.85
N ARG A 347 -15.40 20.01 0.85
CA ARG A 347 -16.58 20.03 -0.03
C ARG A 347 -17.89 19.79 0.73
N CYS A 348 -17.87 18.98 1.78
CA CYS A 348 -19.02 18.71 2.64
C CYS A 348 -19.21 19.76 3.77
N LYS A 349 -18.41 20.84 3.80
CA LYS A 349 -18.40 21.87 4.87
C LYS A 349 -18.10 21.33 6.28
N HIS A 350 -17.57 20.11 6.40
CA HIS A 350 -17.17 19.50 7.67
C HIS A 350 -15.82 20.02 8.17
N LEU A 351 -14.96 20.50 7.26
CA LEU A 351 -13.66 21.13 7.52
C LEU A 351 -13.60 22.54 6.91
N PRO A 352 -12.92 23.51 7.57
CA PRO A 352 -12.68 24.84 7.02
C PRO A 352 -11.58 24.83 5.95
N VAL A 353 -11.65 25.79 5.03
CA VAL A 353 -10.60 26.10 4.04
C VAL A 353 -9.47 26.88 4.72
N THR A 354 -8.81 26.26 5.70
CA THR A 354 -7.69 26.86 6.42
C THR A 354 -6.60 25.82 6.61
N ASP A 355 -5.35 26.26 6.63
CA ASP A 355 -4.22 25.37 6.87
C ASP A 355 -4.37 24.66 8.23
N PRO A 356 -4.11 23.35 8.30
CA PRO A 356 -3.41 22.50 7.32
C PRO A 356 -4.30 21.83 6.23
N PHE A 357 -5.63 21.96 6.30
CA PHE A 357 -6.55 21.18 5.46
C PHE A 357 -6.65 21.67 4.00
N SER A 358 -6.26 22.92 3.74
CA SER A 358 -6.29 23.52 2.41
C SER A 358 -5.08 23.24 1.53
N ILE A 359 -4.00 22.67 2.08
CA ILE A 359 -2.69 22.51 1.40
C ILE A 359 -2.81 21.77 0.06
N TYR A 360 -3.76 20.84 -0.04
CA TYR A 360 -3.95 20.00 -1.23
C TYR A 360 -5.16 20.39 -2.08
N ILE A 361 -5.86 21.48 -1.76
CA ILE A 361 -6.95 21.98 -2.60
C ILE A 361 -6.37 22.60 -3.86
N ASN A 362 -6.75 22.05 -5.01
CA ASN A 362 -6.57 22.75 -6.27
C ASN A 362 -7.54 23.95 -6.25
N HIS A 363 -7.04 25.18 -6.24
CA HIS A 363 -7.81 26.44 -6.26
C HIS A 363 -8.79 26.63 -7.45
N ASN A 364 -9.03 25.60 -8.27
CA ASN A 364 -9.92 25.63 -9.44
C ASN A 364 -11.33 25.04 -9.20
N VAL A 365 -11.71 24.71 -7.96
CA VAL A 365 -13.09 24.26 -7.69
C VAL A 365 -13.99 25.49 -7.53
N ASN A 366 -14.62 25.91 -8.63
CA ASN A 366 -15.68 26.92 -8.64
C ASN A 366 -16.73 26.61 -7.55
N GLU A 367 -16.83 27.46 -6.53
CA GLU A 367 -17.72 27.34 -5.36
C GLU A 367 -19.23 27.34 -5.69
N LYS A 368 -19.64 27.38 -6.96
CA LYS A 368 -21.03 27.60 -7.38
C LYS A 368 -21.81 26.37 -7.85
N VAL A 369 -21.24 25.17 -7.89
CA VAL A 369 -21.94 23.96 -8.40
C VAL A 369 -22.36 22.98 -7.28
N ALA A 370 -22.00 23.25 -6.01
CA ALA A 370 -22.09 22.25 -4.94
C ALA A 370 -23.49 22.06 -4.30
N GLU A 371 -24.48 22.91 -4.57
CA GLU A 371 -25.72 22.92 -3.77
C GLU A 371 -26.88 22.05 -4.32
N GLU A 372 -26.83 21.52 -5.54
CA GLU A 372 -27.98 20.79 -6.11
C GLU A 372 -27.77 19.30 -6.47
N GLN A 373 -26.55 18.75 -6.36
CA GLN A 373 -26.26 17.37 -6.82
C GLN A 373 -25.48 16.48 -5.83
N ALA A 374 -25.43 16.85 -4.55
CA ALA A 374 -24.54 16.23 -3.56
C ALA A 374 -24.90 14.79 -3.09
N ASN A 375 -25.88 14.10 -3.68
CA ASN A 375 -26.42 12.87 -3.06
C ASN A 375 -26.70 11.65 -3.95
N LYS A 376 -26.09 11.53 -5.13
CA LYS A 376 -26.20 10.27 -5.90
C LYS A 376 -24.90 9.90 -6.61
N GLY A 377 -24.14 8.94 -6.03
CA GLY A 377 -23.29 8.07 -6.86
C GLY A 377 -22.05 7.42 -6.23
N ILE A 378 -21.62 7.82 -5.02
CA ILE A 378 -20.58 7.08 -4.28
C ILE A 378 -21.20 5.81 -3.69
N THR A 379 -20.46 4.69 -3.70
CA THR A 379 -20.93 3.40 -3.15
C THR A 379 -20.25 3.00 -1.84
N ASN A 380 -19.15 3.65 -1.46
CA ASN A 380 -18.45 3.36 -0.21
C ASN A 380 -19.29 3.78 1.02
N THR A 381 -19.81 2.81 1.77
CA THR A 381 -20.66 3.05 2.95
C THR A 381 -19.99 3.88 4.04
N LYS A 382 -18.70 3.67 4.30
CA LYS A 382 -17.95 4.43 5.33
C LYS A 382 -17.80 5.90 4.94
N LEU A 383 -17.57 6.17 3.66
CA LEU A 383 -17.49 7.55 3.16
C LEU A 383 -18.87 8.21 3.08
N ILE A 384 -19.92 7.45 2.73
CA ILE A 384 -21.30 7.96 2.76
C ILE A 384 -21.68 8.37 4.20
N GLU A 385 -21.39 7.52 5.19
CA GLU A 385 -21.60 7.84 6.61
C GLU A 385 -20.79 9.06 7.03
N ALA A 386 -19.52 9.16 6.61
CA ALA A 386 -18.66 10.31 6.88
C ALA A 386 -19.15 11.61 6.20
N ILE A 387 -19.75 11.52 5.00
CA ILE A 387 -20.35 12.66 4.31
C ILE A 387 -21.59 13.15 5.05
N GLN A 388 -22.40 12.23 5.59
CA GLN A 388 -23.67 12.55 6.25
C GLN A 388 -23.52 13.03 7.69
N ALA A 389 -22.50 12.57 8.43
CA ALA A 389 -22.34 12.88 9.85
C ALA A 389 -20.93 13.36 10.19
N ILE A 390 -20.86 14.51 10.87
CA ILE A 390 -19.62 15.11 11.40
C ILE A 390 -18.86 14.12 12.30
N ASP A 391 -19.57 13.41 13.19
CA ASP A 391 -18.96 12.46 14.11
C ASP A 391 -18.35 11.24 13.39
N ALA A 392 -18.99 10.79 12.30
CA ALA A 392 -18.49 9.67 11.49
C ALA A 392 -17.26 10.08 10.66
N PHE A 393 -17.25 11.32 10.16
CA PHE A 393 -16.07 11.91 9.52
C PHE A 393 -14.91 11.99 10.51
N ASP A 394 -15.12 12.57 11.68
CA ASP A 394 -14.10 12.73 12.72
C ASP A 394 -13.55 11.36 13.16
N LYS A 395 -14.40 10.35 13.32
CA LYS A 395 -13.97 8.98 13.66
C LYS A 395 -13.10 8.36 12.57
N THR A 396 -13.48 8.52 11.31
CA THR A 396 -12.74 7.98 10.16
C THR A 396 -11.39 8.69 10.02
N TYR A 397 -11.39 10.01 10.15
CA TYR A 397 -10.19 10.85 10.12
C TYR A 397 -9.23 10.45 11.23
N MET A 398 -9.68 10.45 12.49
CA MET A 398 -8.87 10.07 13.65
C MET A 398 -8.34 8.63 13.56
N GLY A 399 -9.16 7.70 13.06
CA GLY A 399 -8.76 6.32 12.85
C GLY A 399 -7.62 6.18 11.83
N LEU A 400 -7.72 6.91 10.71
CA LEU A 400 -6.67 6.97 9.71
C LEU A 400 -5.41 7.66 10.27
N SER A 401 -5.57 8.78 10.98
CA SER A 401 -4.46 9.52 11.60
C SER A 401 -3.66 8.69 12.58
N THR A 402 -4.36 7.95 13.44
CA THR A 402 -3.71 7.07 14.42
C THR A 402 -2.97 5.92 13.75
N ARG A 403 -3.54 5.34 12.69
CA ARG A 403 -2.90 4.27 11.91
C ARG A 403 -1.63 4.77 11.23
N ALA A 404 -1.70 5.94 10.59
CA ALA A 404 -0.56 6.56 9.94
C ALA A 404 0.59 6.87 10.90
N ILE A 405 0.29 7.43 12.08
CA ILE A 405 1.31 7.71 13.11
C ILE A 405 2.04 6.44 13.49
N LYS A 406 1.31 5.34 13.76
CA LYS A 406 1.93 4.04 14.07
C LYS A 406 2.87 3.57 12.95
N SER A 407 2.46 3.70 11.69
CA SER A 407 3.29 3.36 10.54
C SER A 407 4.52 4.28 10.39
N TYR A 408 4.38 5.58 10.65
CA TYR A 408 5.48 6.53 10.60
C TYR A 408 6.49 6.34 11.73
N ASP A 409 6.02 6.03 12.94
CA ASP A 409 6.88 5.71 14.07
C ASP A 409 7.64 4.40 13.81
N ALA A 410 6.97 3.37 13.27
CA ALA A 410 7.60 2.11 12.87
C ALA A 410 8.64 2.28 11.74
N SER A 411 8.47 3.28 10.88
CA SER A 411 9.42 3.61 9.79
C SER A 411 10.48 4.64 10.18
N LEU A 412 10.55 5.04 11.47
CA LEU A 412 11.48 6.05 12.00
C LEU A 412 11.34 7.43 11.32
N ARG A 413 10.16 7.75 10.79
CA ARG A 413 9.85 9.02 10.12
C ARG A 413 9.16 9.99 11.07
N SER A 414 9.89 10.41 12.10
CA SER A 414 9.39 11.32 13.13
C SER A 414 8.76 12.60 12.57
N ARG A 415 9.31 13.18 11.49
CA ARG A 415 8.78 14.40 10.87
C ARG A 415 7.40 14.20 10.22
N ALA A 416 7.20 13.10 9.50
CA ALA A 416 5.91 12.81 8.88
C ALA A 416 4.84 12.53 9.95
N ALA A 417 5.22 11.82 11.02
CA ALA A 417 4.35 11.62 12.18
C ALA A 417 3.96 12.97 12.83
N LEU A 418 4.89 13.92 12.96
CA LEU A 418 4.60 15.23 13.55
C LEU A 418 3.60 16.06 12.73
N ASN A 419 3.69 16.00 11.39
CA ASN A 419 2.71 16.68 10.53
C ASN A 419 1.29 16.14 10.79
N VAL A 420 1.13 14.80 10.87
CA VAL A 420 -0.17 14.17 11.18
C VAL A 420 -0.67 14.53 12.58
N HIS A 421 0.22 14.67 13.57
CA HIS A 421 -0.17 15.20 14.89
C HIS A 421 -0.70 16.64 14.79
N GLY A 422 -0.11 17.46 13.91
CA GLY A 422 -0.58 18.81 13.61
C GLY A 422 -1.99 18.81 13.02
N ASP A 423 -2.28 17.91 12.09
CA ASP A 423 -3.60 17.75 11.48
C ASP A 423 -4.66 17.35 12.52
N ILE A 424 -4.32 16.41 13.42
CA ILE A 424 -5.18 16.03 14.55
C ILE A 424 -5.44 17.23 15.46
N ALA A 425 -4.40 17.98 15.82
CA ALA A 425 -4.53 19.13 16.71
C ALA A 425 -5.43 20.21 16.09
N ALA A 426 -5.26 20.48 14.80
CA ALA A 426 -6.11 21.41 14.05
C ALA A 426 -7.57 20.94 14.00
N LEU A 427 -7.82 19.65 13.80
CA LEU A 427 -9.19 19.09 13.81
C LEU A 427 -9.84 19.30 15.19
N LYS A 428 -9.11 18.99 16.27
CA LYS A 428 -9.59 19.16 17.65
C LYS A 428 -9.88 20.62 17.97
N TYR A 429 -9.04 21.54 17.47
CA TYR A 429 -9.23 22.97 17.61
C TYR A 429 -10.53 23.45 16.96
N ILE A 430 -10.82 23.02 15.72
CA ILE A 430 -12.06 23.37 15.01
C ILE A 430 -13.31 22.84 15.72
N ARG A 431 -13.21 21.65 16.33
CA ARG A 431 -14.30 21.02 17.07
C ARG A 431 -14.47 21.55 18.50
N GLY A 432 -13.72 22.57 18.90
CA GLY A 432 -13.80 23.18 20.24
C GLY A 432 -13.21 22.33 21.37
N LYS A 433 -12.48 21.25 21.06
CA LYS A 433 -11.79 20.39 22.04
C LYS A 433 -10.41 20.97 22.37
N TYR A 434 -10.40 22.20 22.88
CA TYR A 434 -9.18 22.99 23.09
C TYR A 434 -8.20 22.33 24.08
N GLU A 435 -8.69 21.64 25.11
CA GLU A 435 -7.84 20.96 26.11
C GLU A 435 -6.95 19.88 25.48
N GLU A 436 -7.51 19.07 24.59
CA GLU A 436 -6.77 18.03 23.86
C GLU A 436 -5.84 18.65 22.81
N ALA A 437 -6.31 19.68 22.11
CA ALA A 437 -5.51 20.38 21.10
C ALA A 437 -4.24 21.01 21.70
N VAL A 438 -4.37 21.69 22.85
CA VAL A 438 -3.23 22.32 23.55
C VAL A 438 -2.16 21.29 23.93
N ARG A 439 -2.54 20.12 24.45
CA ARG A 439 -1.57 19.07 24.81
C ARG A 439 -0.75 18.60 23.60
N ILE A 440 -1.41 18.45 22.45
CA ILE A 440 -0.73 18.04 21.22
C ILE A 440 0.16 19.18 20.73
N TYR A 441 -0.33 20.43 20.71
CA TYR A 441 0.47 21.59 20.32
C TYR A 441 1.72 21.78 21.19
N GLU A 442 1.59 21.71 22.52
CA GLU A 442 2.73 21.83 23.45
C GLU A 442 3.80 20.77 23.16
N SER A 443 3.39 19.52 22.92
CA SER A 443 4.31 18.44 22.57
C SER A 443 5.04 18.68 21.24
N MET A 444 4.36 19.27 20.26
CA MET A 444 4.93 19.59 18.96
C MET A 444 5.86 20.78 19.03
N ILE A 445 5.46 21.87 19.70
CA ILE A 445 6.25 23.09 19.89
C ILE A 445 7.58 22.74 20.54
N TRP A 446 7.58 21.91 21.58
CA TRP A 446 8.81 21.46 22.21
C TRP A 446 9.76 20.75 21.22
N ARG A 447 9.24 19.83 20.40
CA ARG A 447 10.05 19.09 19.40
C ARG A 447 10.54 19.98 18.25
N TYR A 448 9.74 20.92 17.78
CA TYR A 448 10.16 21.87 16.73
C TYR A 448 11.12 22.94 17.26
N GLY A 449 10.99 23.31 18.53
CA GLY A 449 11.89 24.23 19.23
C GLY A 449 13.30 23.64 19.41
N GLU A 450 13.43 22.34 19.72
CA GLU A 450 14.75 21.66 19.72
C GLU A 450 15.42 21.65 18.35
N GLN A 451 14.64 21.71 17.27
CA GLN A 451 15.12 21.66 15.88
C GLN A 451 15.18 23.04 15.21
N GLU A 452 14.98 24.13 15.95
CA GLU A 452 15.05 25.53 15.48
C GLU A 452 14.10 25.87 14.30
N TRP A 453 12.96 25.18 14.16
CA TRP A 453 11.94 25.49 13.13
C TRP A 453 11.01 26.63 13.57
N SER A 454 11.56 27.81 13.82
CA SER A 454 10.86 28.92 14.47
C SER A 454 9.60 29.44 13.72
N SER A 455 9.55 29.32 12.39
CA SER A 455 8.35 29.72 11.62
C SER A 455 7.16 28.79 11.86
N ILE A 456 7.39 27.47 11.88
CA ILE A 456 6.34 26.47 12.16
C ILE A 456 5.98 26.52 13.65
N GLU A 457 6.98 26.67 14.52
CA GLU A 457 6.80 26.89 15.96
C GLU A 457 5.85 28.07 16.21
N ASN A 458 6.06 29.22 15.56
CA ASN A 458 5.20 30.39 15.70
C ASN A 458 3.77 30.15 15.22
N SER A 459 3.57 29.51 14.07
CA SER A 459 2.23 29.18 13.58
C SER A 459 1.45 28.30 14.56
N LEU A 460 2.11 27.28 15.13
CA LEU A 460 1.53 26.40 16.15
C LEU A 460 1.28 27.14 17.47
N LEU A 461 2.22 27.98 17.90
CA LEU A 461 2.10 28.80 19.11
C LEU A 461 0.92 29.77 19.01
N ILE A 462 0.65 30.39 17.85
CA ILE A 462 -0.51 31.27 17.66
C ILE A 462 -1.82 30.50 17.91
N LYS A 463 -1.96 29.30 17.35
CA LYS A 463 -3.15 28.45 17.56
C LYS A 463 -3.24 27.93 19.00
N CYS A 464 -2.10 27.60 19.61
CA CYS A 464 -2.02 27.18 21.01
C CYS A 464 -2.44 28.32 21.96
N ALA A 465 -1.92 29.52 21.73
CA ALA A 465 -2.21 30.71 22.53
C ALA A 465 -3.70 31.09 22.43
N ASP A 466 -4.30 31.08 21.23
CA ASP A 466 -5.75 31.29 21.08
C ASP A 466 -6.57 30.22 21.83
N SER A 467 -6.13 28.95 21.78
CA SER A 467 -6.78 27.86 22.51
C SER A 467 -6.72 28.06 24.03
N GLN A 468 -5.56 28.44 24.56
CA GLN A 468 -5.36 28.71 25.99
C GLN A 468 -6.16 29.93 26.47
N LYS A 469 -6.26 30.98 25.64
CA LYS A 469 -7.11 32.15 25.89
C LYS A 469 -8.58 31.75 26.02
N ARG A 470 -9.09 30.92 25.10
CA ARG A 470 -10.47 30.40 25.15
C ARG A 470 -10.75 29.50 26.36
N LEU A 471 -9.73 28.78 26.83
CA LEU A 471 -9.80 27.96 28.05
C LEU A 471 -9.67 28.77 29.35
N GLY A 472 -9.33 30.06 29.27
CA GLY A 472 -9.10 30.91 30.44
C GLY A 472 -7.81 30.58 31.22
N LYS A 473 -6.87 29.84 30.62
CA LYS A 473 -5.60 29.45 31.25
C LYS A 473 -4.56 30.56 31.09
N ASN A 474 -4.73 31.65 31.85
CA ASN A 474 -3.90 32.87 31.73
C ASN A 474 -2.40 32.61 31.92
N SER A 475 -2.00 31.74 32.85
CA SER A 475 -0.58 31.44 33.10
C SER A 475 0.10 30.81 31.87
N GLN A 476 -0.54 29.81 31.28
CA GLN A 476 -0.03 29.12 30.09
C GLN A 476 -0.07 30.04 28.86
N TYR A 477 -1.10 30.90 28.77
CA TYR A 477 -1.22 31.90 27.71
C TYR A 477 -0.04 32.88 27.73
N VAL A 478 0.30 33.44 28.90
CA VAL A 478 1.45 34.33 29.05
C VAL A 478 2.76 33.63 28.68
N GLU A 479 2.95 32.37 29.09
CA GLU A 479 4.13 31.60 28.68
C GLU A 479 4.24 31.44 27.15
N SER A 480 3.12 31.18 26.48
CA SER A 480 3.08 31.04 25.02
C SER A 480 3.31 32.39 24.30
N LEU A 481 2.81 33.49 24.85
CA LEU A 481 3.09 34.84 24.35
C LEU A 481 4.58 35.20 24.49
N LEU A 482 5.20 34.89 25.62
CA LEU A 482 6.64 35.08 25.81
C LEU A 482 7.46 34.25 24.81
N ALA A 483 7.04 33.01 24.53
CA ALA A 483 7.67 32.18 23.51
C ALA A 483 7.51 32.74 22.09
N LEU A 484 6.34 33.30 21.75
CA LEU A 484 6.11 33.99 20.47
C LEU A 484 7.02 35.21 20.31
N LEU A 485 7.08 36.06 21.32
CA LEU A 485 7.88 37.28 21.29
C LEU A 485 9.40 37.00 21.30
N ARG A 486 9.82 35.87 21.87
CA ARG A 486 11.20 35.37 21.73
C ARG A 486 11.58 35.19 20.25
N ASN A 487 10.62 34.74 19.44
CA ASN A 487 10.77 34.49 18.02
C ASN A 487 10.19 35.64 17.16
N ALA A 488 10.22 36.88 17.66
CA ALA A 488 9.61 38.05 17.02
C ALA A 488 10.09 38.31 15.57
N THR A 489 11.26 37.79 15.19
CA THR A 489 11.81 37.87 13.83
C THR A 489 10.92 37.21 12.77
N PHE A 490 10.08 36.24 13.16
CA PHE A 490 9.17 35.51 12.27
C PHE A 490 7.70 35.94 12.44
N LEU A 491 7.43 37.03 13.17
CA LEU A 491 6.10 37.63 13.27
C LEU A 491 5.98 38.86 12.37
N SER A 492 4.76 39.17 11.95
CA SER A 492 4.47 40.46 11.32
C SER A 492 4.60 41.59 12.36
N ALA A 493 4.87 42.81 11.91
CA ALA A 493 4.97 43.97 12.80
C ALA A 493 3.66 44.21 13.58
N ASP A 494 2.52 44.02 12.92
CA ASP A 494 1.19 44.19 13.52
C ASP A 494 0.90 43.11 14.57
N ASP A 495 1.26 41.85 14.28
CA ASP A 495 1.10 40.75 15.23
C ASP A 495 2.01 40.93 16.45
N SER A 496 3.25 41.38 16.25
CA SER A 496 4.20 41.66 17.34
C SER A 496 3.66 42.74 18.28
N ILE A 497 3.03 43.79 17.73
CA ILE A 497 2.35 44.82 18.51
C ILE A 497 1.16 44.24 19.29
N PHE A 498 0.31 43.47 18.62
CA PHE A 498 -0.87 42.84 19.23
C PHE A 498 -0.51 41.91 20.39
N TYR A 499 0.45 41.00 20.19
CA TYR A 499 0.87 40.07 21.23
C TYR A 499 1.60 40.77 22.39
N THR A 500 2.30 41.88 22.13
CA THR A 500 2.90 42.69 23.19
C THR A 500 1.83 43.36 24.05
N ASP A 501 0.75 43.88 23.47
CA ASP A 501 -0.37 44.45 24.23
C ASP A 501 -1.10 43.40 25.06
N GLU A 502 -1.37 42.24 24.46
CA GLU A 502 -2.00 41.11 25.15
C GLU A 502 -1.13 40.63 26.32
N LEU A 503 0.19 40.57 26.15
CA LEU A 503 1.11 40.23 27.23
C LEU A 503 0.97 41.20 28.40
N ILE A 504 1.06 42.51 28.15
CA ILE A 504 0.97 43.55 29.19
C ILE A 504 -0.38 43.45 29.93
N ASN A 505 -1.48 43.26 29.21
CA ASN A 505 -2.83 43.16 29.78
C ASN A 505 -3.05 41.91 30.63
N HIS A 506 -2.41 40.79 30.29
CA HIS A 506 -2.59 39.50 30.97
C HIS A 506 -1.56 39.26 32.08
N VAL A 507 -0.37 39.86 32.02
CA VAL A 507 0.64 39.78 33.10
C VAL A 507 0.10 40.32 34.42
N GLY A 508 -0.65 41.42 34.39
CA GLY A 508 -1.28 41.99 35.59
C GLY A 508 -2.38 41.12 36.24
N LYS A 509 -2.80 40.03 35.58
CA LYS A 509 -3.83 39.09 36.06
C LYS A 509 -3.25 37.73 36.46
N LEU A 510 -1.94 37.62 36.59
CA LEU A 510 -1.27 36.37 36.95
C LEU A 510 -1.28 36.15 38.47
N ASP A 511 -1.73 34.96 38.87
CA ASP A 511 -1.66 34.53 40.28
C ASP A 511 -0.27 33.98 40.67
N LYS A 512 0.56 33.64 39.68
CA LYS A 512 1.88 33.01 39.87
C LYS A 512 2.96 33.73 39.08
N GLU A 513 4.12 33.90 39.71
CA GLU A 513 5.32 34.43 39.07
C GLU A 513 5.84 33.43 38.02
N ILE A 514 6.09 33.92 36.80
CA ILE A 514 6.66 33.14 35.70
C ILE A 514 8.10 33.61 35.48
N LYS A 515 9.06 32.70 35.59
CA LYS A 515 10.49 33.00 35.38
C LYS A 515 10.95 32.42 34.04
N ARG A 516 11.40 33.31 33.13
CA ARG A 516 11.92 32.92 31.81
C ARG A 516 13.21 33.70 31.48
N PRO A 517 14.14 33.09 30.74
CA PRO A 517 15.32 33.81 30.25
C PRO A 517 14.89 34.95 29.32
N PHE A 518 15.53 36.11 29.48
CA PHE A 518 15.17 37.35 28.79
C PHE A 518 15.77 37.47 27.37
N SER A 519 16.76 36.64 27.02
CA SER A 519 17.37 36.62 25.67
C SER A 519 16.48 35.81 24.71
N PRO A 520 16.20 36.30 23.48
CA PRO A 520 16.72 37.50 22.82
C PRO A 520 15.78 38.72 22.90
N ILE A 521 14.73 38.70 23.73
CA ILE A 521 13.74 39.79 23.86
C ILE A 521 14.40 41.09 24.35
N PHE A 522 15.31 40.95 25.32
CA PHE A 522 16.13 42.05 25.85
C PHE A 522 17.61 41.70 25.73
N SER A 523 18.44 42.67 25.35
CA SER A 523 19.90 42.56 25.44
C SER A 523 20.41 43.44 26.57
N VAL A 524 21.19 42.88 27.49
CA VAL A 524 21.67 43.60 28.67
C VAL A 524 23.19 43.71 28.60
N HIS A 525 23.71 44.92 28.77
CA HIS A 525 25.12 45.24 28.84
C HIS A 525 25.41 46.10 30.06
N VAL A 526 26.36 45.69 30.89
CA VAL A 526 26.86 46.52 31.98
C VAL A 526 27.94 47.43 31.41
N SER A 527 27.69 48.74 31.41
CA SER A 527 28.60 49.74 30.82
C SER A 527 29.78 50.02 31.75
N CYS A 528 29.49 50.40 33.00
CA CYS A 528 30.51 50.75 33.98
C CYS A 528 29.96 50.66 35.41
N VAL A 529 30.88 50.47 36.37
CA VAL A 529 30.61 50.63 37.79
C VAL A 529 31.16 51.99 38.20
N ILE A 530 30.29 52.82 38.78
CA ILE A 530 30.60 54.17 39.25
C ILE A 530 30.74 54.11 40.76
N ASP A 531 31.95 54.37 41.24
CA ASP A 531 32.32 54.37 42.67
C ASP A 531 33.04 55.67 43.04
N ASP A 532 32.65 56.79 42.40
CA ASP A 532 33.21 58.11 42.69
C ASP A 532 32.28 58.90 43.64
N PRO A 533 32.73 59.22 44.87
CA PRO A 533 31.95 59.92 45.89
C PRO A 533 31.55 61.36 45.51
N ASN A 534 32.07 61.92 44.41
CA ASN A 534 31.63 63.21 43.89
C ASN A 534 30.42 63.11 42.94
N THR A 535 30.07 61.91 42.47
CA THR A 535 29.05 61.69 41.44
C THR A 535 27.84 60.90 41.90
N VAL A 536 27.98 60.01 42.90
CA VAL A 536 26.86 59.21 43.41
C VAL A 536 27.01 58.95 44.92
N ASP A 537 25.90 58.94 45.66
CA ASP A 537 25.87 58.75 47.12
C ASP A 537 26.19 57.31 47.57
N THR A 538 25.95 56.33 46.71
CA THR A 538 26.31 54.91 46.91
C THR A 538 26.90 54.33 45.62
N THR A 539 27.69 53.25 45.73
CA THR A 539 28.22 52.52 44.58
C THR A 539 27.07 52.21 43.61
N SER A 540 27.24 52.57 42.34
CA SER A 540 26.19 52.48 41.34
C SER A 540 26.69 51.82 40.07
N VAL A 541 25.79 51.17 39.35
CA VAL A 541 26.13 50.43 38.12
C VAL A 541 25.29 50.98 36.98
N GLU A 542 25.97 51.39 35.91
CA GLU A 542 25.31 51.77 34.67
C GLU A 542 25.03 50.51 33.84
N VAL A 543 23.75 50.25 33.58
CA VAL A 543 23.28 49.12 32.78
C VAL A 543 22.51 49.63 31.56
N CYS A 544 22.95 49.21 30.40
CA CYS A 544 22.28 49.41 29.13
C CYS A 544 21.39 48.19 28.83
N ILE A 545 20.09 48.43 28.65
CA ILE A 545 19.11 47.43 28.27
C ILE A 545 18.53 47.81 26.91
N ASP A 546 18.77 46.98 25.91
CA ASP A 546 18.18 47.11 24.58
C ASP A 546 16.85 46.34 24.54
N ASN A 547 15.75 47.05 24.27
CA ASN A 547 14.42 46.49 24.15
C ASN A 547 14.11 46.24 22.68
N HIS A 548 14.06 44.96 22.28
CA HIS A 548 13.76 44.57 20.90
C HIS A 548 12.24 44.48 20.61
N LEU A 549 11.39 44.78 21.60
CA LEU A 549 9.94 44.82 21.42
C LEU A 549 9.47 46.15 20.82
N PRO A 550 8.37 46.15 20.04
CA PRO A 550 7.90 47.34 19.35
C PRO A 550 7.26 48.39 20.28
N LYS A 551 7.07 48.07 21.56
CA LYS A 551 6.35 48.93 22.52
C LYS A 551 7.14 49.18 23.81
N LYS A 552 6.77 50.28 24.46
CA LYS A 552 7.25 50.61 25.80
C LYS A 552 6.66 49.65 26.83
N ILE A 553 7.48 49.21 27.78
CA ILE A 553 7.06 48.34 28.88
C ILE A 553 7.44 49.00 30.20
N CYS A 554 6.50 49.03 31.14
CA CYS A 554 6.72 49.55 32.48
C CYS A 554 7.18 48.40 33.39
N TYR A 555 8.23 48.64 34.18
CA TYR A 555 8.77 47.67 35.13
C TYR A 555 8.69 48.20 36.55
N ASP A 556 8.19 47.36 37.45
CA ASP A 556 8.12 47.68 38.88
C ASP A 556 9.53 47.76 39.49
N THR A 557 10.41 46.82 39.14
CA THR A 557 11.78 46.76 39.67
C THR A 557 12.73 46.10 38.67
N ILE A 558 13.87 46.73 38.43
CA ILE A 558 15.02 46.13 37.76
C ILE A 558 16.08 45.91 38.85
N SER A 559 16.57 44.68 38.96
CA SER A 559 17.59 44.32 39.95
C SER A 559 18.78 43.65 39.27
N LEU A 560 19.98 44.08 39.64
CA LEU A 560 21.24 43.47 39.23
C LEU A 560 21.88 42.85 40.46
N ARG A 561 22.13 41.54 40.41
CA ARG A 561 22.83 40.82 41.48
C ARG A 561 24.23 40.43 41.02
N LEU A 562 25.25 40.90 41.73
CA LEU A 562 26.62 40.44 41.53
C LEU A 562 26.79 39.08 42.23
N VAL A 563 27.17 38.06 41.48
CA VAL A 563 27.39 36.70 41.99
C VAL A 563 28.89 36.41 41.93
N GLY A 564 29.56 36.51 43.09
CA GLY A 564 30.98 36.19 43.28
C GLY A 564 31.20 34.92 44.11
N ASN A 565 32.47 34.66 44.47
CA ASN A 565 32.83 33.55 45.39
C ASN A 565 32.56 33.88 46.87
N ASP A 566 32.33 35.14 47.20
CA ASP A 566 32.05 35.60 48.56
C ASP A 566 30.56 35.43 48.93
N PRO A 567 30.24 35.16 50.20
CA PRO A 567 28.87 34.95 50.67
C PRO A 567 28.01 36.22 50.64
N GLU A 568 28.62 37.41 50.53
CA GLU A 568 27.91 38.68 50.45
C GLU A 568 27.48 38.97 49.01
N GLN A 569 26.18 38.90 48.76
CA GLN A 569 25.58 39.24 47.46
C GLN A 569 25.23 40.72 47.46
N ILE A 570 25.93 41.51 46.64
CA ILE A 570 25.59 42.92 46.42
C ILE A 570 24.49 42.98 45.35
N SER A 571 23.38 43.66 45.66
CA SER A 571 22.28 43.90 44.73
C SER A 571 22.06 45.38 44.49
N PHE A 572 21.99 45.77 43.22
CA PHE A 572 21.63 47.11 42.79
C PHE A 572 20.21 47.10 42.26
N THR A 573 19.38 48.05 42.67
CA THR A 573 17.96 48.10 42.30
C THR A 573 17.59 49.47 41.73
N ILE A 574 16.59 49.47 40.86
CA ILE A 574 15.90 50.67 40.41
C ILE A 574 14.42 50.35 40.23
N HIS A 575 13.56 51.25 40.69
CA HIS A 575 12.11 51.03 40.70
C HIS A 575 11.40 51.91 39.67
N ASN A 576 10.25 51.42 39.19
CA ASN A 576 9.27 52.16 38.37
C ASN A 576 9.89 52.88 37.16
N LYS A 577 10.45 52.11 36.23
CA LYS A 577 11.04 52.64 34.99
C LYS A 577 10.36 52.09 33.74
N ASP A 578 10.33 52.93 32.72
CA ASP A 578 9.84 52.58 31.40
C ASP A 578 11.03 52.19 30.51
N LEU A 579 10.94 51.03 29.87
CA LEU A 579 11.84 50.61 28.77
C LEU A 579 11.21 51.03 27.45
N VAL A 580 11.78 52.02 26.76
CA VAL A 580 11.38 52.37 25.38
C VAL A 580 11.97 51.36 24.38
N PRO A 581 11.36 51.17 23.19
CA PRO A 581 11.99 50.37 22.14
C PRO A 581 13.39 50.88 21.80
N GLY A 582 14.36 49.97 21.68
CA GLY A 582 15.78 50.28 21.49
C GLY A 582 16.57 50.42 22.80
N LYS A 583 17.67 51.16 22.74
CA LYS A 583 18.64 51.28 23.85
C LYS A 583 18.13 52.17 24.98
N ASN A 584 18.12 51.64 26.20
CA ASN A 584 17.82 52.34 27.43
C ASN A 584 19.02 52.25 28.36
N VAL A 585 19.40 53.35 28.99
CA VAL A 585 20.50 53.39 29.96
C VAL A 585 19.92 53.71 31.34
N PHE A 586 20.19 52.84 32.31
CA PHE A 586 19.77 53.01 33.69
C PHE A 586 20.96 52.99 34.63
N LEU A 587 20.91 53.83 35.66
CA LEU A 587 21.84 53.82 36.77
C LEU A 587 21.18 53.10 37.94
N LEU A 588 21.64 51.89 38.26
CA LEU A 588 21.17 51.15 39.43
C LEU A 588 22.04 51.50 40.64
N THR A 589 21.41 51.82 41.76
CA THR A 589 22.09 52.17 43.01
C THR A 589 22.10 50.97 43.95
N SER A 590 23.14 50.82 44.76
CA SER A 590 23.12 49.84 45.87
C SER A 590 22.11 50.31 46.91
N GLU A 591 21.25 49.40 47.36
CA GLU A 591 20.47 49.58 48.59
C GLU A 591 21.35 49.54 49.85
#